data_AF-A0A356RDJ4-F1
#
_entry.id   AF-A0A356RDJ4-F1
#
_cell.length_a   1.000
_cell.length_b   1.000
_cell.length_c   1.000
_cell.angle_alpha   90.00
_cell.angle_beta   90.00
_cell.angle_gamma   90.00
#
_symmetry.space_group_name_H-M   'P 1'
#
loop_
_entity.id
_entity.type
_entity.pdbx_description
1 polymer ?
#
loop_
_entity_poly.entity_id
_entity_poly.type
_entity_poly.pdbx_seq_one_letter_code
_entity_poly.pdbx_strand_id
1 'polypeptide(L)'
;MCPVITLSPRDYDAVLFDLDGVLTKTARVHAMAWKKLFDGFLERRSEEMSDPFVPFDLDADYARYVDGKPRYDGVAAFLKSRGIELPLGTPEDGPDVHSVRALGNLKDQYFLQHLEQH
;
A
#
# COMPACT_ATOMS: atom_id res chain seq x y z
N MET A 1 -7.41 19.98 15.83
CA MET A 1 -8.45 20.49 14.91
C MET A 1 -7.98 20.20 13.50
N CYS A 2 -8.77 19.50 12.69
CA CYS A 2 -8.47 19.40 11.26
C CYS A 2 -8.63 20.80 10.63
N PRO A 3 -7.65 21.29 9.87
CA PRO A 3 -7.81 22.56 9.19
C PRO A 3 -8.94 22.46 8.17
N VAL A 4 -9.85 23.43 8.18
CA VAL A 4 -10.81 23.60 7.09
C VAL A 4 -10.06 24.31 5.98
N ILE A 5 -9.95 23.64 4.83
CA ILE A 5 -9.38 24.22 3.61
C ILE A 5 -10.53 24.62 2.70
N THR A 6 -10.56 25.88 2.26
CA THR A 6 -11.50 26.35 1.25
C THR A 6 -10.83 26.36 -0.11
N LEU A 7 -11.40 25.63 -1.07
CA LEU A 7 -10.98 25.65 -2.47
C LEU A 7 -11.90 26.59 -3.24
N SER A 8 -11.33 27.53 -3.98
CA SER A 8 -12.05 28.52 -4.78
C SER A 8 -11.64 28.42 -6.25
N PRO A 9 -12.59 28.47 -7.21
CA PRO A 9 -12.27 28.58 -8.63
C PRO A 9 -11.50 29.85 -9.01
N ARG A 10 -11.37 30.82 -8.08
CA ARG A 10 -10.55 32.03 -8.28
C ARG A 10 -9.05 31.76 -8.03
N ASP A 11 -8.73 30.71 -7.27
CA ASP A 11 -7.38 30.41 -6.79
C ASP A 11 -6.73 29.27 -7.58
N TYR A 12 -7.52 28.46 -8.29
CA TYR A 12 -7.07 27.30 -9.06
C TYR A 12 -7.81 27.17 -10.38
N ASP A 13 -7.08 26.93 -11.46
CA ASP A 13 -7.66 26.66 -12.79
C ASP A 13 -8.29 25.26 -12.89
N ALA A 14 -7.80 24.31 -12.09
CA ALA A 14 -8.31 22.94 -12.00
C ALA A 14 -8.04 22.33 -10.62
N VAL A 15 -8.91 21.40 -10.20
CA VAL A 15 -8.75 20.61 -8.98
C VAL A 15 -8.95 19.14 -9.35
N LEU A 16 -8.03 18.28 -8.91
CA LEU A 16 -8.14 16.83 -9.02
C LEU A 16 -8.36 16.26 -7.61
N PHE A 17 -9.52 15.63 -7.41
CA PHE A 17 -9.80 14.89 -6.19
C PHE A 17 -9.42 13.44 -6.39
N ASP A 18 -8.69 12.88 -5.44
CA ASP A 18 -8.58 11.44 -5.34
C ASP A 18 -9.94 10.83 -5.00
N LEU A 19 -10.11 9.54 -5.25
CA LEU A 19 -11.31 8.81 -4.90
C LEU A 19 -11.19 8.28 -3.46
N ASP A 20 -10.10 7.58 -3.18
CA ASP A 20 -9.95 6.77 -1.97
C ASP A 20 -9.71 7.61 -0.73
N GLY A 21 -10.61 7.53 0.25
CA GLY A 21 -10.53 8.33 1.49
C GLY A 21 -10.93 9.80 1.33
N VAL A 22 -11.10 10.29 0.09
CA VAL A 22 -11.50 11.66 -0.21
C VAL A 22 -12.99 11.70 -0.58
N LEU A 23 -13.38 11.06 -1.68
CA LEU A 23 -14.78 10.96 -2.11
C LEU A 23 -15.47 9.72 -1.54
N THR A 24 -14.72 8.66 -1.26
CA THR A 24 -15.21 7.40 -0.69
C THR A 24 -14.52 7.11 0.63
N LYS A 25 -15.16 6.36 1.53
CA LYS A 25 -14.56 5.95 2.82
C LYS A 25 -13.72 4.67 2.70
N THR A 26 -12.96 4.52 1.61
CA THR A 26 -12.21 3.29 1.27
C THR A 26 -10.76 3.28 1.73
N ALA A 27 -10.15 4.43 2.09
CA ALA A 27 -8.73 4.48 2.47
C ALA A 27 -8.35 3.45 3.56
N ARG A 28 -9.22 3.25 4.56
CA ARG A 28 -8.99 2.24 5.60
C ARG A 28 -9.02 0.81 5.05
N VAL A 29 -9.88 0.51 4.10
CA VAL A 29 -9.96 -0.81 3.44
C VAL A 29 -8.69 -1.05 2.61
N HIS A 30 -8.21 -0.04 1.90
CA HIS A 30 -6.94 -0.11 1.18
C HIS A 30 -5.76 -0.35 2.13
N ALA A 31 -5.69 0.42 3.22
CA ALA A 31 -4.64 0.28 4.22
C ALA A 31 -4.63 -1.12 4.88
N MET A 32 -5.81 -1.69 5.16
CA MET A 32 -5.94 -3.07 5.66
C MET A 32 -5.45 -4.12 4.66
N ALA A 33 -5.77 -3.98 3.37
CA ALA A 33 -5.28 -4.89 2.34
C ALA A 33 -3.75 -4.84 2.20
N TRP A 34 -3.17 -3.65 2.28
CA TRP A 34 -1.72 -3.46 2.29
C TRP A 34 -1.06 -4.03 3.54
N LYS A 35 -1.65 -3.82 4.72
CA LYS A 35 -1.16 -4.39 5.97
C LYS A 35 -1.10 -5.91 5.89
N LYS A 36 -2.20 -6.55 5.44
CA LYS A 36 -2.25 -8.00 5.26
C LYS A 36 -1.14 -8.50 4.33
N LEU A 37 -0.89 -7.80 3.22
CA LEU A 37 0.20 -8.12 2.31
C LEU A 37 1.58 -8.03 2.97
N PHE A 38 1.89 -6.86 3.54
CA PHE A 38 3.24 -6.60 4.05
C PHE A 38 3.55 -7.41 5.29
N ASP A 39 2.60 -7.55 6.22
CA ASP A 39 2.81 -8.39 7.41
C ASP A 39 3.08 -9.83 7.00
N GLY A 40 2.27 -10.42 6.12
CA GLY A 40 2.48 -11.80 5.64
C GLY A 40 3.76 -11.99 4.82
N PHE A 41 4.30 -10.94 4.21
CA PHE A 41 5.62 -10.98 3.58
C PHE A 41 6.75 -10.90 4.61
N LEU A 42 6.64 -9.99 5.58
CA LEU A 42 7.66 -9.76 6.61
C LEU A 42 7.74 -10.90 7.62
N GLU A 43 6.63 -11.55 7.96
CA GLU A 43 6.59 -12.76 8.80
C GLU A 43 7.39 -13.89 8.16
N ARG A 44 7.08 -14.27 6.90
CA ARG A 44 7.82 -15.30 6.17
C ARG A 44 9.31 -14.99 6.08
N ARG A 45 9.66 -13.74 5.77
CA ARG A 45 11.06 -13.32 5.71
C ARG A 45 11.75 -13.41 7.07
N SER A 46 11.06 -13.04 8.15
CA SER A 46 11.58 -13.14 9.52
C SER A 46 11.89 -14.59 9.88
N GLU A 47 11.02 -15.53 9.50
CA GLU A 47 11.22 -16.97 9.69
C GLU A 47 12.41 -17.51 8.89
N GLU A 48 12.55 -17.11 7.62
CA GLU A 48 13.60 -17.58 6.72
C GLU A 48 14.99 -16.99 7.05
N MET A 49 15.05 -15.71 7.40
CA MET A 49 16.30 -14.96 7.58
C MET A 49 16.69 -14.78 9.05
N SER A 50 15.83 -15.16 10.00
CA SER A 50 15.98 -14.86 11.44
C SER A 50 16.09 -13.36 11.76
N ASP A 51 15.57 -12.50 10.89
CA ASP A 51 15.45 -11.06 11.12
C ASP A 51 14.27 -10.76 12.07
N PRO A 52 14.29 -9.67 12.85
CA PRO A 52 13.16 -9.29 13.68
C PRO A 52 11.94 -8.88 12.82
N PHE A 53 10.79 -9.49 13.11
CA PHE A 53 9.52 -9.06 12.55
C PHE A 53 9.11 -7.70 13.11
N VAL A 54 8.94 -6.72 12.21
CA VAL A 54 8.38 -5.40 12.53
C VAL A 54 7.15 -5.20 11.65
N PRO A 55 5.92 -5.14 12.19
CA PRO A 55 4.71 -5.07 11.39
C PRO A 55 4.64 -3.77 10.56
N PHE A 56 3.82 -3.80 9.51
CA PHE A 56 3.42 -2.62 8.77
C PHE A 56 2.50 -1.75 9.64
N ASP A 57 2.87 -0.48 9.82
CA ASP A 57 2.05 0.49 10.53
C ASP A 57 0.93 1.01 9.62
N LEU A 58 -0.31 0.75 10.01
CA LEU A 58 -1.47 1.01 9.17
C LEU A 58 -1.68 2.51 8.88
N ASP A 59 -1.23 3.38 9.78
CA ASP A 59 -1.40 4.83 9.64
C ASP A 59 -0.12 5.46 9.09
N ALA A 60 1.01 5.23 9.75
CA ALA A 60 2.28 5.89 9.45
C ALA A 60 2.94 5.35 8.17
N ASP A 61 3.03 4.03 8.00
CA ASP A 61 3.68 3.44 6.82
C ASP A 61 2.78 3.59 5.58
N TYR A 62 1.45 3.46 5.75
CA TYR A 62 0.51 3.68 4.66
C TYR A 62 0.60 5.11 4.10
N ALA A 63 0.43 6.12 4.95
CA ALA A 63 0.47 7.51 4.52
C ALA A 63 1.83 7.91 3.91
N ARG A 64 2.93 7.35 4.42
CA ARG A 64 4.28 7.75 4.00
C ARG A 64 4.76 7.04 2.73
N TYR A 65 4.44 5.77 2.57
CA TYR A 65 5.05 4.93 1.53
C TYR A 65 4.09 4.44 0.47
N VAL A 66 2.78 4.48 0.70
CA VAL A 66 1.81 3.79 -0.16
C VAL A 66 0.75 4.75 -0.69
N ASP A 67 0.19 5.59 0.18
CA ASP A 67 -0.92 6.47 -0.18
C ASP A 67 -0.54 7.47 -1.28
N GLY A 68 -1.42 7.63 -2.27
CA GLY A 68 -1.19 8.48 -3.46
C GLY A 68 -0.07 8.05 -4.41
N LYS A 69 0.59 6.89 -4.20
CA LYS A 69 1.65 6.38 -5.07
C LYS A 69 1.15 5.31 -6.04
N PRO A 70 1.74 5.19 -7.24
CA PRO A 70 1.53 4.03 -8.08
C PRO A 70 1.84 2.75 -7.31
N ARG A 71 1.02 1.73 -7.49
CA ARG A 71 1.03 0.49 -6.70
C ARG A 71 2.43 -0.11 -6.51
N TYR A 72 3.15 -0.32 -7.60
CA TYR A 72 4.48 -0.96 -7.57
C TYR A 72 5.53 -0.04 -6.94
N ASP A 73 5.39 1.28 -7.13
CA ASP A 73 6.27 2.26 -6.48
C ASP A 73 6.02 2.29 -4.97
N GLY A 74 4.77 2.10 -4.53
CA GLY A 74 4.42 1.99 -3.11
C GLY A 74 5.03 0.76 -2.45
N VAL A 75 4.97 -0.40 -3.10
CA VAL A 75 5.65 -1.62 -2.66
C VAL A 75 7.16 -1.38 -2.57
N ALA A 76 7.78 -0.88 -3.63
CA ALA A 76 9.22 -0.65 -3.66
C ALA A 76 9.66 0.37 -2.59
N ALA A 77 8.90 1.45 -2.39
CA ALA A 77 9.18 2.47 -1.38
C ALA A 77 9.10 1.90 0.03
N PHE A 78 8.07 1.11 0.35
CA PHE A 78 7.94 0.48 1.65
C PHE A 78 9.07 -0.51 1.92
N LEU A 79 9.35 -1.42 0.98
CA LEU A 79 10.42 -2.43 1.14
C LEU A 79 11.77 -1.76 1.32
N LYS A 80 12.07 -0.72 0.53
CA LYS A 80 13.30 0.07 0.67
C LYS A 80 13.41 0.73 2.05
N SER A 81 12.30 1.19 2.63
CA SER A 81 12.29 1.76 4.00
C SER A 81 12.70 0.74 5.07
N ARG A 82 12.53 -0.55 4.79
CA ARG A 82 12.94 -1.68 5.64
C ARG A 82 14.29 -2.27 5.21
N GLY A 83 15.01 -1.65 4.28
CA GLY A 83 16.28 -2.16 3.76
C GLY A 83 16.15 -3.40 2.87
N ILE A 84 14.96 -3.64 2.32
CA ILE A 84 14.67 -4.82 1.49
C ILE A 84 14.66 -4.40 0.03
N GLU A 85 15.50 -5.01 -0.77
CA GLU A 85 15.50 -4.86 -2.23
C GLU A 85 14.99 -6.13 -2.89
N LEU A 86 13.96 -5.99 -3.72
CA LEU A 86 13.42 -7.07 -4.55
C LEU A 86 13.50 -6.67 -6.02
N PRO A 87 13.67 -7.64 -6.94
CA PRO A 87 13.54 -7.36 -8.36
C PRO A 87 12.14 -6.84 -8.69
N LEU A 88 12.03 -6.02 -9.73
CA LEU A 88 10.73 -5.51 -10.18
C LEU A 88 9.79 -6.66 -10.58
N GLY A 89 10.31 -7.70 -11.22
CA GLY A 89 9.54 -8.84 -11.70
C GLY A 89 8.88 -8.63 -13.06
N THR A 90 8.10 -9.61 -13.50
CA THR A 90 7.28 -9.55 -14.72
C THR A 90 5.79 -9.62 -14.39
N PRO A 91 4.89 -9.30 -15.34
CA PRO A 91 3.44 -9.41 -15.12
C PRO A 91 2.97 -10.84 -14.79
N GLU A 92 3.71 -11.86 -15.22
CA GLU A 92 3.39 -13.28 -15.07
C GLU A 92 3.85 -13.85 -13.73
N ASP A 93 4.58 -13.05 -12.93
CA ASP A 93 5.04 -13.47 -11.62
C ASP A 93 3.86 -13.80 -10.71
N GLY A 94 3.81 -15.06 -10.29
CA GLY A 94 2.85 -15.55 -9.30
C GLY A 94 3.14 -15.03 -7.89
N PRO A 95 2.21 -15.24 -6.95
CA PRO A 95 2.34 -14.76 -5.56
C PRO A 95 3.52 -15.37 -4.79
N ASP A 96 4.02 -16.52 -5.26
CA ASP A 96 5.19 -17.21 -4.68
C ASP A 96 6.51 -16.59 -5.15
N VAL A 97 6.49 -15.74 -6.18
CA VAL A 97 7.66 -15.01 -6.65
C VAL A 97 7.86 -13.76 -5.79
N HIS A 98 9.03 -13.60 -5.18
CA HIS A 98 9.36 -12.44 -4.35
C HIS A 98 9.78 -11.22 -5.21
N SER A 99 8.87 -10.71 -6.03
CA SER A 99 9.07 -9.49 -6.82
C SER A 99 8.11 -8.38 -6.41
N VAL A 100 8.48 -7.13 -6.73
CA VAL A 100 7.64 -5.96 -6.48
C VAL A 100 6.27 -6.10 -7.16
N ARG A 101 6.25 -6.64 -8.39
CA ARG A 101 5.01 -6.86 -9.15
C ARG A 101 4.14 -7.96 -8.56
N ALA A 102 4.73 -9.09 -8.16
CA ALA A 102 4.00 -10.18 -7.52
C ALA A 102 3.29 -9.71 -6.24
N LEU A 103 3.99 -8.98 -5.38
CA LEU A 103 3.41 -8.41 -4.15
C LEU A 103 2.30 -7.40 -4.47
N GLY A 104 2.52 -6.53 -5.45
CA GLY A 104 1.49 -5.60 -5.91
C GLY A 104 0.23 -6.31 -6.42
N ASN A 105 0.39 -7.41 -7.17
CA ASN A 105 -0.74 -8.18 -7.69
C ASN A 105 -1.50 -8.92 -6.57
N LEU A 106 -0.79 -9.43 -5.56
CA LEU A 106 -1.38 -10.10 -4.40
C LEU A 106 -2.25 -9.14 -3.55
N LYS A 107 -1.89 -7.84 -3.50
CA LYS A 107 -2.72 -6.82 -2.83
C LYS A 107 -4.14 -6.75 -3.40
N ASP A 108 -4.33 -6.88 -4.72
CA ASP A 108 -5.65 -6.78 -5.33
C ASP A 108 -6.57 -7.92 -4.86
N GLN A 109 -6.02 -9.11 -4.69
CA GLN A 109 -6.75 -10.24 -4.14
C GLN A 109 -7.18 -9.97 -2.70
N TYR A 110 -6.30 -9.43 -1.85
CA TYR A 110 -6.64 -9.07 -0.47
C TYR A 110 -7.63 -7.92 -0.36
N PHE A 111 -7.61 -7.00 -1.31
CA PHE A 111 -8.60 -5.92 -1.38
C PHE A 111 -9.99 -6.46 -1.72
N LEU A 112 -10.10 -7.30 -2.76
CA LEU A 112 -11.38 -7.93 -3.12
C LEU A 112 -11.92 -8.79 -1.98
N GLN A 113 -11.07 -9.57 -1.30
CA GLN A 113 -11.46 -10.32 -0.11
C GLN A 113 -12.03 -9.44 1.01
N HIS A 114 -11.44 -8.26 1.26
CA HIS A 114 -11.98 -7.34 2.27
C HIS A 114 -13.33 -6.74 1.86
N LEU A 115 -13.57 -6.54 0.56
CA LEU A 115 -14.86 -6.07 0.06
C LEU A 115 -15.97 -7.12 0.17
N GLU A 116 -15.65 -8.40 0.05
CA GLU A 116 -16.65 -9.48 0.19
C GLU A 116 -17.04 -9.75 1.65
N GLN A 117 -16.21 -9.34 2.60
CA GLN A 117 -16.40 -9.57 4.04
C GLN A 117 -17.20 -8.44 4.73
N HIS A 118 -17.57 -7.38 4.00
CA HIS A 118 -18.23 -6.19 4.52
C HIS A 118 -19.33 -5.68 3.59
#